data_AF-A0A966A4T6-F1
#
_entry.id   AF-A0A966A4T6-F1
#
_cell.length_a   1.000
_cell.length_b   1.000
_cell.length_c   1.000
_cell.angle_alpha   90.00
_cell.angle_beta   90.00
_cell.angle_gamma   90.00
#
_symmetry.space_group_name_H-M   'P 1'
#
loop_
_entity.id
_entity.type
_entity.pdbx_description
1 polymer ?
#
loop_
_entity_poly.entity_id
_entity_poly.type
_entity_poly.pdbx_seq_one_letter_code
_entity_poly.pdbx_strand_id
1 'polypeptide(L)'
;FAGALWKAMEQSQLVGSNRFQSMPYQTPPPHGHMVEVLEGDISVDGRKDLVIVKKNFGKTKKETSQEIADNPDAFMTSITVMFKREAGYDEDNKNWFWAKYMPNGELMKNPKGMALAGRVAKGAKVACIACHSAAPGGDYVFIHDRYK
;
A
#
# COMPACT_ATOMS: atom_id res chain seq x y z
N PHE A 1 3.54 15.69 1.23
CA PHE A 1 2.73 14.73 0.46
C PHE A 1 2.22 13.54 1.28
N ALA A 2 3.07 12.71 1.89
CA ALA A 2 2.60 11.50 2.61
C ALA A 2 1.45 11.77 3.62
N GLY A 3 1.56 12.81 4.44
CA GLY A 3 0.47 13.19 5.36
C GLY A 3 -0.80 13.68 4.66
N ALA A 4 -0.70 14.34 3.51
CA ALA A 4 -1.86 14.73 2.71
C ALA A 4 -2.54 13.51 2.07
N LEU A 5 -1.74 12.57 1.58
CA LEU A 5 -2.22 11.29 1.07
C LEU A 5 -2.94 10.49 2.17
N TRP A 6 -2.39 10.43 3.39
CA TRP A 6 -3.06 9.79 4.53
C TRP A 6 -4.44 10.38 4.79
N LYS A 7 -4.52 11.72 4.92
CA LYS A 7 -5.79 12.42 5.12
C LYS A 7 -6.81 12.14 4.01
N ALA A 8 -6.36 12.16 2.75
CA ALA A 8 -7.23 11.86 1.61
C ALA A 8 -7.77 10.42 1.66
N MET A 9 -6.91 9.44 1.98
CA MET A 9 -7.34 8.05 2.16
C MET A 9 -8.31 7.87 3.33
N GLU A 10 -8.12 8.58 4.44
CA GLU A 10 -9.08 8.58 5.57
C GLU A 10 -10.44 9.13 5.14
N GLN A 11 -10.45 10.27 4.44
CA GLN A 11 -11.68 10.89 3.91
C GLN A 11 -12.41 9.98 2.90
N SER A 12 -11.65 9.21 2.11
CA SER A 12 -12.21 8.22 1.18
C SER A 12 -12.47 6.85 1.81
N GLN A 13 -12.40 6.73 3.14
CA GLN A 13 -12.63 5.48 3.88
C GLN A 13 -11.74 4.31 3.43
N LEU A 14 -10.56 4.58 2.88
CA LEU A 14 -9.59 3.54 2.53
C LEU A 14 -8.72 3.15 3.73
N VAL A 15 -8.51 4.06 4.68
CA VAL A 15 -7.77 3.86 5.93
C VAL A 15 -8.50 4.53 7.11
N GLY A 16 -7.97 4.40 8.32
CA GLY A 16 -8.57 4.95 9.54
C GLY A 16 -9.65 4.05 10.17
N SER A 17 -10.36 4.57 11.15
CA SER A 17 -11.35 3.81 11.94
C SER A 17 -12.63 3.52 11.15
N ASN A 18 -13.08 4.45 10.30
CA ASN A 18 -14.31 4.31 9.51
C ASN A 18 -14.07 3.73 8.09
N ARG A 19 -13.00 2.95 7.95
CA ARG A 19 -12.56 2.40 6.66
C ARG A 19 -13.49 1.31 6.16
N PHE A 20 -13.58 1.19 4.84
CA PHE A 20 -14.09 -0.01 4.19
C PHE A 20 -13.22 -1.22 4.57
N GLN A 21 -13.88 -2.35 4.73
CA GLN A 21 -13.27 -3.63 5.06
C GLN A 21 -13.75 -4.65 4.03
N SER A 22 -12.81 -5.31 3.36
CA SER A 22 -13.12 -6.46 2.51
C SER A 22 -12.63 -7.73 3.19
N MET A 23 -12.96 -8.90 2.64
CA MET A 23 -12.46 -10.15 3.20
C MET A 23 -10.95 -10.28 2.95
N PRO A 24 -10.12 -10.39 4.01
CA PRO A 24 -8.69 -10.59 3.85
C PRO A 24 -8.41 -11.95 3.20
N TYR A 25 -7.38 -12.01 2.36
CA TYR A 25 -6.98 -13.24 1.67
C TYR A 25 -5.49 -13.54 1.86
N GLN A 26 -5.13 -14.81 1.69
CA GLN A 26 -3.76 -15.28 1.87
C GLN A 26 -2.84 -14.80 0.75
N THR A 27 -1.62 -14.41 1.11
CA THR A 27 -0.55 -14.11 0.15
C THR A 27 0.76 -14.81 0.51
N PRO A 28 1.60 -15.15 -0.49
CA PRO A 28 2.93 -15.67 -0.22
C PRO A 28 3.87 -14.59 0.36
N PRO A 29 4.91 -14.98 1.11
CA PRO A 29 6.02 -14.09 1.46
C PRO A 29 6.63 -13.40 0.21
N PRO A 30 7.21 -12.20 0.33
CA PRO A 30 7.44 -11.41 1.55
C PRO A 30 6.25 -10.54 1.98
N HIS A 31 5.10 -10.69 1.34
CA HIS A 31 4.04 -9.69 1.29
C HIS A 31 3.09 -9.66 2.49
N GLY A 32 3.37 -10.41 3.56
CA GLY A 32 2.45 -10.70 4.67
C GLY A 32 1.69 -12.01 4.47
N HIS A 33 1.14 -12.58 5.55
CA HIS A 33 0.35 -13.82 5.45
C HIS A 33 -1.06 -13.55 4.93
N MET A 34 -1.69 -12.49 5.44
CA MET A 34 -3.06 -12.09 5.11
C MET A 34 -3.06 -10.63 4.69
N VAL A 35 -3.78 -10.31 3.62
CA VAL A 35 -3.86 -8.95 3.10
C VAL A 35 -5.27 -8.59 2.66
N GLU A 36 -5.53 -7.30 2.65
CA GLU A 36 -6.62 -6.69 1.89
C GLU A 36 -5.99 -5.71 0.90
N VAL A 37 -6.51 -5.67 -0.33
CA VAL A 37 -6.11 -4.66 -1.32
C VAL A 37 -7.37 -3.95 -1.80
N LEU A 38 -7.34 -2.63 -1.74
CA LEU A 38 -8.36 -1.74 -2.29
C LEU A 38 -7.69 -0.82 -3.30
N GLU A 39 -8.41 -0.46 -4.34
CA GLU A 39 -8.00 0.53 -5.32
C GLU A 39 -9.13 1.49 -5.65
N GLY A 40 -8.77 2.66 -6.15
CA GLY A 40 -9.71 3.66 -6.62
C GLY A 40 -9.03 4.99 -6.88
N ASP A 41 -9.80 5.96 -7.35
CA ASP A 41 -9.27 7.30 -7.59
C ASP A 41 -9.60 8.23 -6.42
N ILE A 42 -8.59 8.87 -5.83
CA ILE A 42 -8.76 9.86 -4.76
C ILE A 42 -8.09 11.18 -5.11
N SER A 43 -8.61 12.26 -4.53
CA SER A 43 -8.03 13.60 -4.68
C SER A 43 -7.01 13.88 -3.58
N VAL A 44 -5.76 14.15 -3.95
CA VAL A 44 -4.68 14.57 -3.03
C VAL A 44 -4.11 15.89 -3.53
N ASP A 45 -4.08 16.91 -2.67
CA ASP A 45 -3.58 18.25 -3.00
C ASP A 45 -4.16 18.82 -4.32
N GLY A 46 -5.46 18.56 -4.56
CA GLY A 46 -6.19 19.04 -5.75
C GLY A 46 -6.04 18.18 -7.02
N ARG A 47 -5.25 17.09 -6.99
CA ARG A 47 -5.14 16.13 -8.10
C ARG A 47 -5.85 14.84 -7.78
N LYS A 48 -6.76 14.42 -8.66
CA LYS A 48 -7.40 13.10 -8.60
C LYS A 48 -6.62 12.09 -9.44
N ASP A 49 -6.23 10.97 -8.84
CA ASP A 49 -5.50 9.90 -9.52
C ASP A 49 -5.62 8.57 -8.74
N LEU A 50 -5.12 7.50 -9.35
CA LEU A 50 -5.20 6.14 -8.83
C LEU A 50 -4.40 5.98 -7.53
N VAL A 51 -5.06 5.42 -6.50
CA VAL A 51 -4.45 4.90 -5.28
C VAL A 51 -4.70 3.40 -5.19
N ILE A 52 -3.67 2.67 -4.75
CA ILE A 52 -3.76 1.26 -4.37
C ILE A 52 -3.33 1.17 -2.92
N VAL A 53 -4.22 0.71 -2.06
CA VAL A 53 -4.04 0.59 -0.62
C VAL A 53 -4.04 -0.88 -0.26
N LYS A 54 -2.89 -1.36 0.22
CA LYS A 54 -2.73 -2.71 0.73
C LYS A 54 -2.61 -2.69 2.25
N LYS A 55 -3.53 -3.36 2.94
CA LYS A 55 -3.49 -3.58 4.38
C LYS A 55 -2.90 -4.96 4.64
N ASN A 56 -1.94 -5.04 5.55
CA ASN A 56 -1.27 -6.28 5.94
C ASN A 56 -1.74 -6.71 7.32
N PHE A 57 -2.12 -7.97 7.46
CA PHE A 57 -2.62 -8.56 8.69
C PHE A 57 -1.82 -9.80 9.12
N GLY A 58 -1.97 -10.13 10.39
CA GLY A 58 -1.45 -11.36 11.01
C GLY A 58 -0.12 -11.10 11.73
N LYS A 59 -0.07 -11.47 13.01
CA LYS A 59 1.13 -11.36 13.86
C LYS A 59 1.89 -12.68 13.92
N THR A 60 1.17 -13.80 13.85
CA THR A 60 1.70 -15.14 14.11
C THR A 60 1.60 -16.10 12.92
N LYS A 61 0.99 -15.67 11.80
CA LYS A 61 0.73 -16.46 10.58
C LYS A 61 -0.21 -17.65 10.80
N LYS A 62 -1.00 -17.62 11.88
CA LYS A 62 -1.97 -18.66 12.24
C LYS A 62 -3.41 -18.15 12.16
N GLU A 63 -3.57 -16.84 12.10
CA GLU A 63 -4.85 -16.17 12.08
C GLU A 63 -5.60 -16.46 10.78
N THR A 64 -6.85 -16.88 10.90
CA THR A 64 -7.76 -17.14 9.77
C THR A 64 -8.30 -15.84 9.18
N SER A 65 -8.85 -15.91 7.96
CA SER A 65 -9.54 -14.78 7.33
C SER A 65 -10.69 -14.26 8.20
N GLN A 66 -11.48 -15.17 8.79
CA GLN A 66 -12.62 -14.80 9.63
C GLN A 66 -12.18 -14.07 10.91
N GLU A 67 -11.19 -14.60 11.64
CA GLU A 67 -10.68 -13.96 12.86
C GLU A 67 -10.16 -12.55 12.58
N ILE A 68 -9.51 -12.34 11.44
CA ILE A 68 -9.04 -11.03 11.02
C ILE A 68 -10.22 -10.12 10.64
N ALA A 69 -11.21 -10.63 9.92
CA ALA A 69 -12.39 -9.86 9.54
C ALA A 69 -13.21 -9.42 10.76
N ASP A 70 -13.28 -10.24 11.81
CA ASP A 70 -14.02 -9.94 13.05
C ASP A 70 -13.32 -8.87 13.90
N ASN A 71 -11.99 -8.78 13.87
CA ASN A 71 -11.23 -7.79 14.63
C ASN A 71 -9.96 -7.29 13.88
N PRO A 72 -10.12 -6.57 12.76
CA PRO A 72 -8.99 -6.25 11.89
C PRO A 72 -7.98 -5.31 12.53
N ASP A 73 -8.41 -4.43 13.43
CA ASP A 73 -7.52 -3.51 14.15
C ASP A 73 -6.52 -4.25 15.05
N ALA A 74 -6.92 -5.37 15.66
CA ALA A 74 -6.03 -6.18 16.49
C ALA A 74 -4.93 -6.89 15.68
N PHE A 75 -5.16 -7.10 14.38
CA PHE A 75 -4.28 -7.88 13.51
C PHE A 75 -3.56 -7.07 12.45
N MET A 76 -3.94 -5.80 12.23
CA MET A 76 -3.30 -4.95 11.22
C MET A 76 -1.89 -4.57 11.65
N THR A 77 -0.91 -4.84 10.77
CA THR A 77 0.52 -4.61 11.04
C THR A 77 1.07 -3.43 10.28
N SER A 78 0.58 -3.19 9.05
CA SER A 78 0.99 -2.05 8.24
C SER A 78 0.03 -1.80 7.09
N ILE A 79 0.09 -0.60 6.55
CA ILE A 79 -0.63 -0.18 5.35
C ILE A 79 0.41 0.27 4.32
N THR A 80 0.48 -0.40 3.17
CA THR A 80 1.38 -0.05 2.07
C THR A 80 0.56 0.56 0.94
N VAL A 81 1.03 1.68 0.39
CA VAL A 81 0.26 2.50 -0.54
C VAL A 81 1.09 2.80 -1.77
N MET A 82 0.45 2.69 -2.94
CA MET A 82 0.89 3.26 -4.20
C MET A 82 -0.08 4.37 -4.58
N PHE A 83 0.43 5.56 -4.92
CA PHE A 83 -0.38 6.66 -5.47
C PHE A 83 0.25 7.17 -6.75
N LYS A 84 -0.56 7.34 -7.79
CA LYS A 84 -0.08 7.81 -9.10
C LYS A 84 0.14 9.32 -9.09
N ARG A 85 1.38 9.74 -9.30
CA ARG A 85 1.78 11.16 -9.34
C ARG A 85 1.76 11.70 -10.77
N GLU A 86 1.85 13.02 -10.83
CA GLU A 86 2.01 13.78 -12.07
C GLU A 86 3.21 13.33 -12.91
N ALA A 87 3.14 13.61 -14.22
CA ALA A 87 4.27 13.46 -15.11
C ALA A 87 5.49 14.25 -14.59
N GLY A 88 6.68 13.69 -14.75
CA GLY A 88 7.92 14.25 -14.19
C GLY A 88 8.19 13.92 -12.71
N TYR A 89 7.26 13.28 -11.98
CA TYR A 89 7.52 12.91 -10.58
C TYR A 89 8.63 11.86 -10.44
N ASP A 90 8.53 10.75 -11.18
CA ASP A 90 9.53 9.67 -11.19
C ASP A 90 9.32 8.80 -12.45
N GLU A 91 9.67 9.34 -13.61
CA GLU A 91 9.31 8.75 -14.91
C GLU A 91 9.88 7.33 -15.10
N ASP A 92 11.09 7.09 -14.60
CA ASP A 92 11.74 5.77 -14.59
C ASP A 92 10.87 4.71 -13.89
N ASN A 93 10.14 5.12 -12.87
CA ASN A 93 9.30 4.26 -12.02
C ASN A 93 7.80 4.56 -12.21
N LYS A 94 7.43 4.98 -13.43
CA LYS A 94 6.04 5.20 -13.86
C LYS A 94 5.28 6.19 -12.96
N ASN A 95 5.97 7.16 -12.38
CA ASN A 95 5.42 8.19 -11.51
C ASN A 95 4.66 7.62 -10.29
N TRP A 96 5.04 6.45 -9.78
CA TRP A 96 4.46 5.92 -8.55
C TRP A 96 5.09 6.55 -7.31
N PHE A 97 4.25 7.11 -6.45
CA PHE A 97 4.58 7.43 -5.07
C PHE A 97 4.31 6.20 -4.19
N TRP A 98 5.27 5.84 -3.36
CA TRP A 98 5.18 4.69 -2.45
C TRP A 98 5.16 5.17 -1.02
N ALA A 99 4.34 4.56 -0.16
CA ALA A 99 4.45 4.77 1.27
C ALA A 99 4.11 3.52 2.08
N LYS A 100 4.69 3.43 3.28
CA LYS A 100 4.31 2.44 4.28
C LYS A 100 4.01 3.12 5.60
N TYR A 101 2.77 2.95 6.05
CA TYR A 101 2.24 3.50 7.29
C TYR A 101 2.02 2.41 8.33
N MET A 102 2.13 2.81 9.59
CA MET A 102 1.50 2.12 10.72
C MET A 102 -0.02 2.29 10.63
N PRO A 103 -0.83 1.45 11.31
CA PRO A 103 -2.29 1.58 11.31
C PRO A 103 -2.81 2.95 11.78
N ASN A 104 -2.03 3.65 12.60
CA ASN A 104 -2.33 4.99 13.11
C ASN A 104 -1.94 6.14 12.16
N GLY A 105 -1.40 5.83 10.98
CA GLY A 105 -1.00 6.83 9.98
C GLY A 105 0.42 7.36 10.09
N GLU A 106 1.19 6.94 11.10
CA GLU A 106 2.61 7.27 11.16
C GLU A 106 3.40 6.53 10.08
N LEU A 107 4.38 7.20 9.49
CA LEU A 107 5.27 6.55 8.53
C LEU A 107 6.19 5.55 9.23
N MET A 108 6.20 4.32 8.72
CA MET A 108 7.20 3.35 9.11
C MET A 108 8.58 3.79 8.62
N LYS A 109 9.62 3.42 9.37
CA LYS A 109 11.03 3.72 9.03
C LYS A 109 11.78 2.45 8.68
N ASN A 110 12.78 2.56 7.80
CA ASN A 110 13.75 1.49 7.58
C ASN A 110 14.74 1.39 8.76
N PRO A 111 15.63 0.37 8.80
CA PRO A 111 16.62 0.24 9.87
C PRO A 111 17.60 1.42 10.01
N LYS A 112 17.74 2.25 8.97
CA LYS A 112 18.54 3.49 8.98
C LYS A 112 17.75 4.71 9.47
N GLY A 113 16.53 4.52 9.95
CA GLY A 113 15.65 5.59 10.44
C GLY A 113 14.98 6.43 9.36
N MET A 114 15.14 6.10 8.08
CA MET A 114 14.51 6.83 6.99
C MET A 114 13.05 6.44 6.86
N ALA A 115 12.15 7.42 6.79
CA ALA A 115 10.73 7.18 6.56
C ALA A 115 10.49 6.54 5.19
N LEU A 116 9.60 5.55 5.15
CA LEU A 116 9.21 4.82 3.95
C LEU A 116 8.12 5.59 3.20
N ALA A 117 8.50 6.69 2.54
CA ALA A 117 7.60 7.49 1.69
C ALA A 117 8.34 8.09 0.47
N GLY A 118 7.64 8.24 -0.65
CA GLY A 118 8.16 8.83 -1.88
C GLY A 118 8.71 7.80 -2.85
N ARG A 119 9.92 8.07 -3.38
CA ARG A 119 10.63 7.19 -4.32
C ARG A 119 11.37 6.09 -3.56
N VAL A 120 10.62 5.32 -2.77
CA VAL A 120 11.17 4.37 -1.80
C VAL A 120 12.01 3.32 -2.53
N ALA A 121 13.30 3.29 -2.20
CA ALA A 121 14.28 2.37 -2.77
C ALA A 121 14.55 2.56 -4.29
N LYS A 122 14.36 3.77 -4.83
CA LYS A 122 14.81 4.09 -6.21
C LYS A 122 16.30 3.76 -6.36
N GLY A 123 16.63 3.01 -7.40
CA GLY A 123 18.01 2.55 -7.68
C GLY A 123 18.49 1.38 -6.80
N ALA A 124 17.68 0.89 -5.87
CA ALA A 124 18.00 -0.30 -5.09
C ALA A 124 17.61 -1.58 -5.85
N LYS A 125 18.27 -2.70 -5.51
CA LYS A 125 17.97 -4.04 -6.06
C LYS A 125 16.84 -4.77 -5.35
N VAL A 126 16.36 -4.21 -4.24
CA VAL A 126 15.36 -4.82 -3.35
C VAL A 126 14.39 -3.75 -2.84
N ALA A 127 13.21 -4.18 -2.37
CA ALA A 127 12.07 -3.36 -1.93
C ALA A 127 11.10 -2.95 -3.05
N CYS A 128 10.16 -2.05 -2.72
CA CYS A 128 8.90 -1.85 -3.42
C CYS A 128 9.07 -1.66 -4.94
N ILE A 129 9.85 -0.66 -5.36
CA ILE A 129 10.05 -0.33 -6.78
C ILE A 129 10.65 -1.52 -7.54
N ALA A 130 11.72 -2.13 -7.01
CA ALA A 130 12.43 -3.21 -7.67
C ALA A 130 11.59 -4.49 -7.86
N CYS A 131 10.79 -4.86 -6.87
CA CYS A 131 9.91 -6.04 -7.01
C CYS A 131 8.72 -5.75 -7.93
N HIS A 132 8.16 -4.54 -7.89
CA HIS A 132 6.99 -4.18 -8.67
C HIS A 132 7.31 -3.86 -10.13
N SER A 133 8.54 -3.45 -10.48
CA SER A 133 8.94 -3.23 -11.88
C SER A 133 8.87 -4.51 -12.72
N ALA A 134 8.78 -5.68 -12.09
CA ALA A 134 8.62 -6.98 -12.75
C ALA A 134 7.15 -7.35 -13.05
N ALA A 135 6.18 -6.49 -12.73
CA ALA A 135 4.78 -6.74 -13.06
C ALA A 135 4.59 -6.87 -14.59
N PRO A 136 3.95 -7.94 -15.09
CA PRO A 136 3.83 -8.21 -16.54
C PRO A 136 3.24 -7.07 -17.36
N GLY A 137 2.28 -6.33 -16.81
CA GLY A 137 1.61 -5.20 -17.48
C GLY A 137 2.50 -3.96 -17.65
N GLY A 138 3.69 -3.92 -17.05
CA GLY A 138 4.61 -2.78 -17.11
C GLY A 138 4.13 -1.53 -16.34
N ASP A 139 2.99 -1.63 -15.65
CA ASP A 139 2.35 -0.60 -14.85
C ASP A 139 2.69 -0.68 -13.36
N TYR A 140 3.49 -1.69 -12.97
CA TYR A 140 3.93 -1.99 -11.61
C TYR A 140 2.87 -2.63 -10.70
N VAL A 141 1.74 -3.07 -11.25
CA VAL A 141 0.58 -3.54 -10.48
C VAL A 141 0.18 -4.96 -10.88
N PHE A 142 0.67 -5.95 -10.13
CA PHE A 142 0.40 -7.38 -10.40
C PHE A 142 -1.09 -7.76 -10.44
N ILE A 143 -1.95 -7.09 -9.65
CA ILE A 143 -3.37 -7.45 -9.60
C ILE A 143 -4.12 -7.13 -10.89
N HIS A 144 -3.59 -6.22 -11.72
CA HIS A 144 -4.15 -5.91 -13.03
C HIS A 144 -3.83 -6.97 -14.10
N ASP A 145 -2.96 -7.94 -13.78
CA ASP A 145 -2.46 -8.95 -14.71
C ASP A 145 -3.00 -10.36 -14.41
N ARG A 146 -3.89 -10.50 -13.43
CA ARG A 146 -4.34 -11.81 -12.92
C ARG A 146 -5.07 -12.68 -13.94
N TYR A 147 -5.69 -12.08 -14.96
CA TYR A 147 -6.51 -12.77 -15.96
C TYR A 147 -6.03 -12.55 -17.40
N LYS A 148 -4.78 -12.09 -17.58
CA LYS A 148 -4.19 -11.87 -18.90
C LYS A 148 -3.58 -13.15 -19.46
#